data_AF-A0A024FF69-F1
#
_entry.id   AF-A0A024FF69-F1
#
_cell.length_a   1.000
_cell.length_b   1.000
_cell.length_c   1.000
_cell.angle_alpha   90.00
_cell.angle_beta   90.00
_cell.angle_gamma   90.00
#
_symmetry.space_group_name_H-M   'P 1'
#
loop_
_entity.id
_entity.type
_entity.pdbx_description
1 polymer ?
#
loop_
_entity_poly.entity_id
_entity_poly.type
_entity_poly.pdbx_seq_one_letter_code
_entity_poly.pdbx_strand_id
1 'polypeptide(L)'
;MLHTGDTYFNGRYPYIDLNSGGSTNGYIEAAKCGLMVIDEDTKIIPGHVKVSNKEEYKSFLQMLETLRATMQKAIDDGKTEEEVKTDSSLTKTYDDLGFGSGFINSERIRLTFYKSLKKSNLKSHCTN
;
A
#
# COMPACT_ATOMS: atom_id res chain seq x y z
N MET A 1 -28.83 2.19 -20.17
CA MET A 1 -27.52 2.78 -20.50
C MET A 1 -27.14 3.71 -19.36
N LEU A 2 -26.00 3.49 -18.73
CA LEU A 2 -25.57 4.22 -17.54
C LEU A 2 -24.28 4.98 -17.88
N HIS A 3 -24.32 6.31 -17.76
CA HIS A 3 -23.18 7.18 -17.93
C HIS A 3 -22.10 6.86 -16.89
N THR A 4 -20.94 6.39 -17.37
CA THR A 4 -19.73 6.28 -16.56
C THR A 4 -19.04 7.64 -16.50
N GLY A 5 -19.47 8.49 -15.56
CA GLY A 5 -18.71 9.68 -15.16
C GLY A 5 -17.52 9.29 -14.26
N ASP A 6 -16.33 9.69 -14.68
CA ASP A 6 -15.04 9.85 -13.97
C ASP A 6 -14.80 9.21 -12.59
N THR A 7 -14.90 7.88 -12.43
CA THR A 7 -14.35 7.25 -11.21
C THR A 7 -13.91 5.80 -11.42
N TYR A 8 -12.82 5.62 -12.15
CA TYR A 8 -11.96 4.44 -12.03
C TYR A 8 -10.57 4.92 -11.64
N PHE A 9 -10.07 4.52 -10.48
CA PHE A 9 -8.66 4.72 -10.14
C PHE A 9 -8.03 3.37 -9.85
N ASN A 10 -7.74 2.65 -10.93
CA ASN A 10 -6.63 1.73 -10.97
C ASN A 10 -5.36 2.60 -11.04
N GLY A 11 -4.42 2.44 -10.11
CA GLY A 11 -3.25 3.31 -10.03
C GLY A 11 -3.32 4.43 -8.99
N ARG A 12 -3.61 4.10 -7.73
CA ARG A 12 -3.47 5.02 -6.59
C ARG A 12 -2.91 4.31 -5.37
N TYR A 13 -2.17 5.04 -4.54
CA TYR A 13 -1.69 4.51 -3.27
C TYR A 13 -2.83 4.35 -2.25
N PRO A 14 -2.82 3.24 -1.48
CA PRO A 14 -3.80 3.06 -0.42
C PRO A 14 -3.56 4.01 0.74
N TYR A 15 -4.65 4.33 1.44
CA TYR A 15 -4.55 4.98 2.73
C TYR A 15 -4.43 3.94 3.83
N ILE A 16 -3.35 4.00 4.60
CA ILE A 16 -3.13 3.16 5.78
C ILE A 16 -3.15 4.08 7.00
N ASP A 17 -4.17 3.94 7.83
CA ASP A 17 -4.30 4.72 9.06
C ASP A 17 -3.50 4.07 10.19
N LEU A 18 -2.29 4.59 10.43
CA LEU A 18 -1.41 4.14 11.52
C LEU A 18 -1.89 4.56 12.91
N ASN A 19 -2.80 5.54 13.01
CA ASN A 19 -3.36 6.03 14.26
C ASN A 19 -4.49 5.13 14.75
N SER A 20 -5.33 4.64 13.85
CA SER A 20 -6.40 3.68 14.16
C SER A 20 -5.90 2.24 14.36
N GLY A 21 -4.58 2.02 14.42
CA GLY A 21 -3.98 0.70 14.63
C GLY A 21 -3.65 -0.06 13.34
N GLY A 22 -3.81 0.55 12.18
CA GLY A 22 -3.39 -0.01 10.90
C GLY A 22 -1.87 -0.16 10.80
N SER A 23 -1.41 -1.10 9.98
CA SER A 23 0.00 -1.28 9.66
C SER A 23 0.16 -1.77 8.22
N THR A 24 1.30 -1.47 7.59
CA THR A 24 1.66 -1.98 6.26
C THR A 24 1.59 -3.50 6.21
N ASN A 25 2.12 -4.19 7.22
CA ASN A 25 2.07 -5.64 7.29
C ASN A 25 0.61 -6.13 7.42
N GLY A 26 -0.18 -5.55 8.32
CA GLY A 26 -1.59 -5.90 8.46
C GLY A 26 -2.40 -5.64 7.19
N TYR A 27 -2.07 -4.59 6.44
CA TYR A 27 -2.71 -4.28 5.17
C TYR A 27 -2.36 -5.30 4.07
N ILE A 28 -1.09 -5.71 3.99
CA ILE A 28 -0.63 -6.78 3.07
C ILE A 28 -1.29 -8.12 3.43
N GLU A 29 -1.35 -8.46 4.71
CA GLU A 29 -2.00 -9.70 5.17
C GLU A 29 -3.51 -9.66 4.92
N ALA A 30 -4.18 -8.54 5.17
CA ALA A 30 -5.59 -8.36 4.81
C ALA A 30 -5.80 -8.51 3.30
N ALA A 31 -4.88 -8.00 2.48
CA ALA A 31 -4.93 -8.18 1.03
C ALA A 31 -4.73 -9.65 0.63
N LYS A 32 -3.77 -10.37 1.23
CA LYS A 32 -3.57 -11.81 1.00
C LYS A 32 -4.79 -12.63 1.39
N CYS A 33 -5.37 -12.36 2.56
CA CYS A 33 -6.62 -12.99 3.00
C CYS A 33 -7.75 -12.71 2.03
N GLY A 34 -7.88 -11.47 1.55
CA GLY A 34 -8.81 -11.12 0.48
C GLY A 34 -8.61 -12.00 -0.74
N LEU A 35 -7.38 -12.15 -1.22
CA LEU A 35 -7.05 -12.97 -2.39
C LEU A 35 -7.31 -14.48 -2.20
N MET A 36 -7.28 -14.98 -0.96
CA MET A 36 -7.65 -16.37 -0.63
C MET A 36 -9.16 -16.59 -0.58
N VAL A 37 -9.94 -15.57 -0.23
CA VAL A 37 -11.41 -15.65 -0.13
C VAL A 37 -12.10 -15.29 -1.46
N ILE A 38 -11.39 -14.60 -2.37
CA ILE A 38 -11.84 -14.34 -3.74
C ILE A 38 -11.71 -15.63 -4.56
N ASP A 39 -12.84 -16.34 -4.70
CA ASP A 39 -13.04 -17.38 -5.70
C ASP A 39 -13.69 -16.76 -6.95
N GLU A 40 -13.73 -17.47 -8.10
CA GLU A 40 -14.33 -16.96 -9.35
C GLU A 40 -15.82 -16.56 -9.21
N ASP A 41 -16.49 -17.04 -8.15
CA ASP A 41 -17.89 -16.75 -7.81
C ASP A 41 -18.06 -15.73 -6.66
N THR A 42 -16.98 -15.28 -6.01
CA THR A 42 -17.08 -14.42 -4.82
C THR A 42 -17.29 -12.95 -5.21
N LYS A 43 -18.54 -12.46 -5.11
CA LYS A 43 -18.86 -11.03 -5.15
C LYS A 43 -18.27 -10.33 -3.91
N ILE A 44 -17.13 -9.68 -4.08
CA ILE A 44 -16.64 -8.67 -3.14
C ILE A 44 -17.63 -7.50 -3.17
N ILE A 45 -18.29 -7.21 -2.05
CA ILE A 45 -19.04 -5.95 -1.85
C ILE A 45 -18.22 -5.04 -0.94
N PRO A 46 -17.23 -4.29 -1.45
CA PRO A 46 -16.61 -3.23 -0.70
C PRO A 46 -17.48 -1.97 -0.83
N GLY A 47 -17.77 -1.32 0.30
CA GLY A 47 -18.69 -0.18 0.38
C GLY A 47 -18.34 1.05 -0.47
N HIS A 48 -17.28 1.05 -1.29
CA HIS A 48 -16.95 2.16 -2.20
C HIS A 48 -15.95 1.91 -3.35
N VAL A 49 -15.81 0.70 -3.94
CA VAL A 49 -15.05 0.58 -5.21
C VAL A 49 -15.44 -0.63 -6.08
N LYS A 50 -15.35 -0.43 -7.40
CA LYS A 50 -15.69 -1.36 -8.49
C LYS A 50 -15.17 -2.79 -8.30
N VAL A 51 -15.92 -3.74 -8.87
CA VAL A 51 -15.50 -5.11 -9.16
C VAL A 51 -14.10 -5.10 -9.76
N SER A 52 -13.12 -5.65 -9.06
CA SER A 52 -11.74 -5.83 -9.52
C SER A 52 -11.50 -7.33 -9.72
N ASN A 53 -10.67 -7.69 -10.69
CA ASN A 53 -10.36 -9.08 -10.99
C ASN A 53 -9.14 -9.57 -10.18
N LYS A 54 -8.96 -10.90 -10.11
CA LYS A 54 -7.87 -11.52 -9.36
C LYS A 54 -6.49 -11.03 -9.79
N GLU A 55 -6.30 -10.69 -11.06
CA GLU A 55 -5.02 -10.22 -11.60
C GLU A 55 -4.68 -8.78 -11.20
N GLU A 56 -5.66 -7.87 -11.22
CA GLU A 56 -5.53 -6.51 -10.70
C GLU A 56 -5.23 -6.54 -9.20
N TYR A 57 -5.90 -7.42 -8.46
CA TYR A 57 -5.66 -7.58 -7.03
C TYR A 57 -4.26 -8.13 -6.74
N LYS A 58 -3.78 -9.11 -7.52
CA LYS A 58 -2.39 -9.58 -7.45
C LYS A 58 -1.40 -8.44 -7.72
N SER A 59 -1.65 -7.64 -8.76
CA SER A 59 -0.79 -6.51 -9.11
C SER A 59 -0.73 -5.48 -7.99
N PHE A 60 -1.87 -5.21 -7.34
CA PHE A 60 -1.93 -4.36 -6.17
C PHE A 60 -1.15 -4.93 -4.98
N LEU A 61 -1.32 -6.22 -4.67
CA LEU A 61 -0.56 -6.88 -3.61
C LEU A 61 0.95 -6.82 -3.88
N GLN A 62 1.37 -7.11 -5.11
CA GLN A 62 2.77 -7.04 -5.52
C GLN A 62 3.34 -5.62 -5.37
N MET A 63 2.53 -4.59 -5.65
CA MET A 63 2.92 -3.20 -5.39
C MET A 63 3.19 -2.97 -3.91
N LEU A 64 2.31 -3.41 -3.02
CA LEU A 64 2.49 -3.26 -1.57
C LEU A 64 3.73 -4.00 -1.08
N GLU A 65 3.95 -5.24 -1.52
CA GLU A 65 5.10 -6.04 -1.12
C GLU A 65 6.41 -5.42 -1.63
N THR A 66 6.42 -4.89 -2.85
CA THR A 66 7.58 -4.19 -3.42
C THR A 66 7.91 -2.95 -2.60
N LEU A 67 6.93 -2.08 -2.34
CA LEU A 67 7.15 -0.87 -1.54
C LEU A 67 7.60 -1.22 -0.13
N ARG A 68 7.00 -2.24 0.50
CA ARG A 68 7.43 -2.71 1.82
C ARG A 68 8.88 -3.15 1.81
N ALA A 69 9.30 -3.95 0.84
CA ALA A 69 10.67 -4.44 0.75
C ALA A 69 11.66 -3.28 0.53
N THR A 70 11.33 -2.34 -0.37
CA THR A 70 12.15 -1.14 -0.61
C THR A 70 12.27 -0.26 0.63
N MET A 71 11.19 -0.05 1.36
CA MET A 71 11.19 0.75 2.59
C MET A 71 11.91 0.04 3.75
N GLN A 72 11.75 -1.28 3.86
CA GLN A 72 12.47 -2.08 4.83
C GLN A 72 13.98 -2.00 4.57
N LYS A 73 14.40 -2.14 3.31
CA LYS A 73 15.80 -1.96 2.92
C LYS A 73 16.31 -0.56 3.25
N ALA A 74 15.53 0.49 2.98
CA ALA A 74 15.90 1.85 3.37
C ALA A 74 16.10 2.00 4.89
N ILE A 75 15.24 1.36 5.69
CA ILE A 75 15.38 1.34 7.16
C ILE A 75 16.65 0.57 7.58
N ASP A 76 16.91 -0.59 6.96
CA ASP A 76 18.06 -1.44 7.25
C ASP A 76 19.39 -0.76 6.85
N ASP A 77 19.37 0.01 5.76
CA ASP A 77 20.45 0.87 5.30
C ASP A 77 20.64 2.11 6.20
N GLY A 78 19.82 2.29 7.25
CA GLY A 78 19.92 3.36 8.22
C GLY A 78 19.32 4.70 7.76
N LYS A 79 18.54 4.73 6.67
CA LYS A 79 17.92 5.97 6.18
C LYS A 79 16.95 6.55 7.21
N THR A 80 16.99 7.86 7.33
CA THR A 80 16.10 8.65 8.17
C THR A 80 14.75 8.90 7.50
N GLU A 81 13.77 9.36 8.28
CA GLU A 81 12.45 9.72 7.77
C GLU A 81 12.52 10.79 6.67
N GLU A 82 13.40 11.80 6.85
CA GLU A 82 13.57 12.88 5.87
C GLU A 82 14.21 12.41 4.58
N GLU A 83 15.19 11.50 4.65
CA GLU A 83 15.77 10.88 3.47
C GLU A 83 14.74 10.07 2.72
N VAL A 84 13.95 9.24 3.40
CA VAL A 84 12.89 8.44 2.75
C VAL A 84 11.77 9.32 2.18
N LYS A 85 11.45 10.42 2.86
CA LYS A 85 10.47 11.42 2.38
C LYS A 85 10.91 12.04 1.06
N THR A 86 12.18 12.43 0.95
CA THR A 86 12.74 13.13 -0.21
C THR A 86 13.20 12.19 -1.33
N ASP A 87 13.50 10.94 -1.01
CA ASP A 87 13.95 9.92 -1.95
C ASP A 87 12.79 9.38 -2.81
N SER A 88 12.56 10.05 -3.93
CA SER A 88 11.56 9.65 -4.92
C SER A 88 11.89 8.34 -5.64
N SER A 89 13.15 7.88 -5.60
CA SER A 89 13.55 6.62 -6.23
C SER A 89 12.82 5.42 -5.62
N LEU A 90 12.43 5.52 -4.34
CA LEU A 90 11.80 4.43 -3.59
C LEU A 90 10.38 4.09 -4.09
N THR A 91 9.70 5.05 -4.72
CA THR A 91 8.35 4.88 -5.29
C THR A 91 8.30 5.14 -6.78
N LYS A 92 9.44 5.45 -7.42
CA LYS A 92 9.51 5.90 -8.81
C LYS A 92 8.74 5.00 -9.77
N THR A 93 8.89 3.68 -9.63
CA THR A 93 8.19 2.70 -10.48
C THR A 93 6.67 2.90 -10.49
N TYR A 94 6.07 3.19 -9.33
CA TYR A 94 4.63 3.38 -9.19
C TYR A 94 4.21 4.84 -9.40
N ASP A 95 5.11 5.78 -9.12
CA ASP A 95 4.93 7.20 -9.44
C ASP A 95 4.86 7.42 -10.95
N ASP A 96 5.73 6.75 -11.72
CA ASP A 96 5.72 6.75 -13.18
C ASP A 96 4.42 6.11 -13.73
N LEU A 97 3.83 5.17 -12.99
CA LEU A 97 2.51 4.58 -13.30
C LEU A 97 1.33 5.46 -12.86
N GLY A 98 1.59 6.65 -12.28
CA GLY A 98 0.56 7.62 -11.88
C GLY A 98 -0.05 7.42 -10.50
N PHE A 99 0.47 6.50 -9.67
CA PHE A 99 -0.09 6.18 -8.35
C PHE A 99 -0.05 7.35 -7.36
N GLY A 100 0.92 8.25 -7.52
CA GLY A 100 1.11 9.43 -6.68
C GLY A 100 0.18 10.63 -6.97
N SER A 101 -0.75 10.52 -7.92
CA SER A 101 -1.65 11.61 -8.35
C SER A 101 -2.87 11.83 -7.43
N GLY A 102 -3.03 11.02 -6.38
CA GLY A 102 -4.19 11.05 -5.48
C GLY A 102 -3.97 11.79 -4.15
N PHE A 103 -4.94 11.66 -3.24
CA PHE A 103 -4.84 12.16 -1.86
C PHE A 103 -3.63 11.60 -1.11
N ILE A 104 -3.27 10.35 -1.43
CA ILE A 104 -2.01 9.73 -1.02
C ILE A 104 -1.04 9.88 -2.17
N ASN A 105 -0.16 10.87 -2.04
CA ASN A 105 0.93 11.08 -2.96
C ASN A 105 2.13 10.18 -2.60
N SER A 106 3.13 10.19 -3.46
CA SER A 106 4.38 9.44 -3.31
C SER A 106 5.06 9.70 -1.97
N GLU A 107 5.11 10.97 -1.54
CA GLU A 107 5.70 11.33 -0.25
C GLU A 107 4.96 10.68 0.93
N ARG A 108 3.62 10.79 0.95
CA ARG A 108 2.79 10.26 2.02
C ARG A 108 2.89 8.75 2.10
N ILE A 109 2.88 8.04 0.97
CA ILE A 109 2.99 6.58 1.01
C ILE A 109 4.36 6.12 1.52
N ARG A 110 5.45 6.80 1.12
CA ARG A 110 6.81 6.53 1.63
C ARG A 110 6.87 6.68 3.14
N LEU A 111 6.38 7.81 3.64
CA LEU A 111 6.33 8.09 5.07
C LEU A 111 5.46 7.09 5.84
N THR A 112 4.29 6.74 5.31
CA THR A 112 3.38 5.78 5.93
C THR A 112 4.04 4.40 6.06
N PHE A 113 4.66 3.89 4.98
CA PHE A 113 5.35 2.61 5.02
C PHE A 113 6.54 2.64 5.97
N TYR A 114 7.38 3.67 5.89
CA TYR A 114 8.53 3.84 6.78
C TYR A 114 8.12 3.85 8.25
N LYS A 115 7.15 4.70 8.63
CA LYS A 115 6.64 4.80 10.01
C LYS A 115 6.03 3.49 10.47
N SER A 116 5.25 2.83 9.61
CA SER A 116 4.65 1.54 9.95
C SER A 116 5.70 0.47 10.23
N LEU A 117 6.72 0.35 9.38
CA LEU A 117 7.77 -0.65 9.52
C LEU A 117 8.67 -0.35 10.73
N LYS A 118 9.05 0.90 10.92
CA LYS A 118 9.83 1.34 12.10
C LYS A 118 9.09 1.07 13.40
N LYS A 119 7.78 1.36 13.46
CA LYS A 119 6.91 1.05 14.61
C LYS A 119 6.79 -0.47 14.84
N SER A 120 6.75 -1.27 13.76
CA SER A 120 6.76 -2.73 13.85
C SER A 120 8.07 -3.26 14.43
N ASN A 121 9.22 -2.75 13.98
CA ASN A 121 10.54 -3.15 14.47
C ASN A 121 10.73 -2.75 15.94
N LEU A 122 10.25 -1.57 16.34
CA LEU A 122 10.22 -1.13 17.73
C LEU A 122 9.35 -2.06 18.60
N LYS A 123 8.16 -2.45 18.14
CA LYS A 123 7.32 -3.41 18.88
C LYS A 123 7.96 -4.79 19.00
N SER A 124 8.65 -5.27 17.96
CA SER A 124 9.35 -6.56 18.02
C SER A 124 10.50 -6.58 19.03
N HIS A 125 11.06 -5.40 19.36
CA HIS A 125 12.17 -5.27 20.31
C HIS A 125 11.70 -5.22 21.78
N CYS A 126 10.42 -4.95 22.04
CA CYS A 126 9.87 -4.86 23.40
C CYS A 126 9.14 -6.14 23.87
N THR A 127 9.13 -7.21 23.09
CA THR A 127 8.42 -8.48 23.41
C THR A 127 9.34 -9.65 23.77
N ASN A 128 10.57 -9.40 24.23
CA ASN A 128 11.41 -10.42 24.87
C ASN A 128 11.43 -10.23 26.39
#